data_AF-A0A7W3TCM0-F1
#
_entry.id   AF-A0A7W3TCM0-F1
#
_cell.length_a   1.000
_cell.length_b   1.000
_cell.length_c   1.000
_cell.angle_alpha   90.00
_cell.angle_beta   90.00
_cell.angle_gamma   90.00
#
_symmetry.space_group_name_H-M   'P 1'
#
loop_
_entity.id
_entity.type
_entity.pdbx_description
1 polymer ?
#
loop_
_entity_poly.entity_id
_entity_poly.type
_entity_poly.pdbx_seq_one_letter_code
_entity_poly.pdbx_strand_id
1 'polypeptide(L)'
;MAPSCHRGLRRLPTCRVGLTLAPATLVDTPPIRRGPAGVDVAMETGTGIGLDKKSETLYVKLLLGLRWTPEELGRELDRRESEVICLIDGLREEGLVVASGDVPGAYRAVEPCVALPALLSRRMHAPQMAQPRAAAIERFVKLHEYTTDRVSRPDSGHSRDETATLVERLIARAERDVIFLVPGGSPDGPGDVDGSCFELSKPIIDMSLRRGATVRSLWTSSALSHPAGAEHARWMADQGAQLRHVGSLPVRAIVVDGELAVQISEDRTVARVVRGGGGLERLNALADQLWQRGVGLRSPAGRAVSTGPRRPRSETVLRLLAEGLTDDAIARRLGCSVRTVRNDIACAMSALDARSRFQAGARARQVGLI
;
A
#
# COMPACT_ATOMS: atom_id res chain seq x y z
N MET A 1 -2.26 63.49 -2.11
CA MET A 1 -1.66 64.25 -3.23
C MET A 1 -0.22 64.55 -2.86
N ALA A 2 0.73 64.13 -3.69
CA ALA A 2 2.18 64.19 -3.47
C ALA A 2 2.73 65.63 -3.46
N PRO A 3 3.96 65.82 -2.94
CA PRO A 3 5.07 66.03 -3.88
C PRO A 3 6.40 65.37 -3.48
N SER A 4 7.26 65.24 -4.48
CA SER A 4 8.59 64.64 -4.55
C SER A 4 9.66 65.49 -3.85
N CYS A 5 10.63 64.85 -3.18
CA CYS A 5 11.97 65.43 -2.95
C CYS A 5 13.05 64.35 -2.67
N HIS A 6 14.17 64.50 -3.37
CA HIS A 6 15.43 63.78 -3.22
C HIS A 6 16.07 63.92 -1.83
N ARG A 7 16.69 62.83 -1.33
CA ARG A 7 17.89 62.76 -0.45
C ARG A 7 18.22 61.25 -0.28
N GLY A 8 19.36 60.74 -0.71
CA GLY A 8 20.67 60.97 -0.12
C GLY A 8 21.08 59.76 0.73
N LEU A 9 21.40 58.63 0.09
CA LEU A 9 21.87 57.42 0.79
C LEU A 9 23.31 57.62 1.27
N ARG A 10 23.45 57.74 2.60
CA ARG A 10 24.73 57.77 3.32
C ARG A 10 25.34 56.37 3.36
N ARG A 11 26.63 56.33 3.03
CA ARG A 11 27.56 55.21 3.19
C ARG A 11 27.78 54.88 4.67
N LEU A 12 27.82 53.59 4.99
CA LEU A 12 28.44 53.02 6.20
C LEU A 12 29.22 51.74 5.80
N PRO A 13 30.22 51.32 6.60
CA PRO A 13 31.56 51.00 6.11
C PRO A 13 31.82 49.52 5.83
N THR A 14 32.74 49.29 4.89
CA THR A 14 33.37 48.01 4.58
C THR A 14 34.33 47.58 5.68
N CYS A 15 33.93 46.60 6.48
CA CYS A 15 34.85 45.81 7.30
C CYS A 15 35.50 44.73 6.44
N ARG A 16 36.79 44.93 6.18
CA ARG A 16 37.69 44.00 5.49
C ARG A 16 38.39 43.18 6.59
N VAL A 17 38.03 41.91 6.75
CA VAL A 17 38.87 40.95 7.50
C VAL A 17 39.16 39.81 6.55
N GLY A 18 40.45 39.70 6.20
CA GLY A 18 40.97 38.70 5.31
C GLY A 18 40.88 37.30 5.91
N LEU A 19 40.44 36.35 5.09
CA LEU A 19 40.71 34.94 5.27
C LEU A 19 41.38 34.44 4.00
N THR A 20 42.67 34.17 4.15
CA THR A 20 43.58 33.59 3.20
C THR A 20 43.05 32.23 2.73
N LEU A 21 42.85 32.06 1.42
CA LEU A 21 42.55 30.78 0.80
C LEU A 21 43.77 29.86 0.92
N ALA A 22 43.68 28.86 1.80
CA ALA A 22 44.56 27.70 1.78
C ALA A 22 43.99 26.68 0.77
N PRO A 23 44.82 26.04 -0.08
CA PRO A 23 44.36 24.98 -0.97
C PRO A 23 43.99 23.75 -0.14
N ALA A 24 42.74 23.30 -0.25
CA ALA A 24 42.30 22.05 0.35
C ALA A 24 43.03 20.89 -0.33
N THR A 25 44.04 20.37 0.35
CA THR A 25 44.68 19.08 0.07
C THR A 25 43.62 17.99 -0.01
N LEU A 26 43.67 17.20 -1.10
CA LEU A 26 43.00 15.91 -1.19
C LEU A 26 43.34 15.10 0.06
N VAL A 27 42.33 14.90 0.91
CA VAL A 27 42.39 13.88 1.95
C VAL A 27 41.93 12.60 1.29
N ASP A 28 42.85 11.65 1.16
CA ASP A 28 42.61 10.28 0.75
C ASP A 28 41.41 9.70 1.50
N THR A 29 40.33 9.44 0.78
CA THR A 29 39.19 8.65 1.27
C THR A 29 39.69 7.22 1.49
N PRO A 30 39.64 6.68 2.71
CA PRO A 30 40.02 5.28 2.93
C PRO A 30 39.02 4.36 2.21
N PRO A 31 39.46 3.21 1.68
CA PRO A 31 38.58 2.29 0.98
C PRO A 31 37.49 1.82 1.93
N ILE A 32 36.25 1.86 1.46
CA ILE A 32 35.07 1.31 2.13
C ILE A 32 35.40 -0.14 2.50
N ARG A 33 35.69 -0.38 3.78
CA ARG A 33 35.86 -1.73 4.32
C ARG A 33 34.54 -2.46 4.10
N ARG A 34 34.56 -3.48 3.25
CA ARG A 34 33.53 -4.51 3.16
C ARG A 34 33.28 -5.06 4.57
N GLY A 35 32.16 -4.66 5.17
CA GLY A 35 31.61 -5.28 6.37
C GLY A 35 31.18 -6.72 6.07
N PRO A 36 31.13 -7.60 7.09
CA PRO A 36 31.34 -9.03 6.91
C PRO A 36 30.17 -9.70 6.18
N ALA A 37 30.56 -10.63 5.31
CA ALA A 37 29.74 -11.75 4.88
C ALA A 37 29.15 -12.46 6.10
N GLY A 38 27.88 -12.88 5.99
CA GLY A 38 27.25 -13.72 7.00
C GLY A 38 25.81 -13.37 7.31
N VAL A 39 24.95 -13.28 6.29
CA VAL A 39 23.55 -13.66 6.44
C VAL A 39 23.35 -14.90 5.55
N ASP A 40 24.12 -15.95 5.84
CA ASP A 40 23.74 -17.31 5.45
C ASP A 40 22.57 -17.72 6.36
N VAL A 41 21.39 -17.21 6.05
CA VAL A 41 20.14 -17.76 6.56
C VAL A 41 19.89 -19.03 5.75
N ALA A 42 20.33 -20.15 6.32
CA ALA A 42 20.02 -21.53 5.98
C ALA A 42 18.89 -21.70 4.95
N MET A 43 19.29 -21.99 3.70
CA MET A 43 18.43 -22.28 2.53
C MET A 43 17.79 -23.68 2.55
N GLU A 44 17.40 -24.25 3.69
CA GLU A 44 16.87 -25.64 3.73
C GLU A 44 15.42 -25.82 4.18
N THR A 45 14.70 -24.78 4.60
CA THR A 45 13.25 -24.86 4.81
C THR A 45 12.58 -23.60 4.29
N GLY A 46 11.68 -23.72 3.30
CA GLY A 46 10.90 -22.57 2.82
C GLY A 46 10.20 -21.89 4.00
N THR A 47 10.16 -20.56 4.02
CA THR A 47 9.74 -19.77 5.20
C THR A 47 8.31 -20.06 5.66
N GLY A 48 7.51 -20.75 4.84
CA GLY A 48 6.14 -21.16 5.15
C GLY A 48 5.11 -20.09 4.80
N ILE A 49 5.50 -19.08 4.02
CA ILE A 49 4.62 -18.00 3.52
C ILE A 49 3.72 -18.45 2.36
N GLY A 50 3.74 -19.73 1.99
CA GLY A 50 2.86 -20.31 0.98
C GLY A 50 3.34 -20.14 -0.47
N LEU A 51 4.59 -19.73 -0.70
CA LEU A 51 5.20 -19.69 -2.02
C LEU A 51 6.03 -20.96 -2.26
N ASP A 52 6.21 -21.35 -3.52
CA ASP A 52 7.26 -22.31 -3.86
C ASP A 52 8.64 -21.65 -3.70
N LYS A 53 9.70 -22.47 -3.64
CA LYS A 53 11.06 -21.99 -3.38
C LYS A 53 11.54 -20.93 -4.38
N LYS A 54 11.19 -21.06 -5.68
CA LYS A 54 11.65 -20.11 -6.71
C LYS A 54 10.94 -18.77 -6.56
N SER A 55 9.62 -18.82 -6.41
CA SER A 55 8.76 -17.65 -6.20
C SER A 55 9.12 -16.90 -4.91
N GLU A 56 9.44 -17.64 -3.85
CA GLU A 56 9.89 -17.09 -2.56
C GLU A 56 11.22 -16.35 -2.70
N THR A 57 12.25 -16.97 -3.30
CA THR A 57 13.54 -16.32 -3.51
C THR A 57 13.42 -15.06 -4.36
N LEU A 58 12.59 -15.11 -5.41
CA LEU A 58 12.33 -13.95 -6.26
C LEU A 58 11.65 -12.81 -5.48
N TYR A 59 10.61 -13.12 -4.70
CA TYR A 59 9.90 -12.14 -3.91
C TYR A 59 10.79 -11.49 -2.84
N VAL A 60 11.58 -12.30 -2.12
CA VAL A 60 12.55 -11.80 -1.13
C VAL A 60 13.60 -10.91 -1.80
N LYS A 61 14.11 -11.29 -2.99
CA LYS A 61 15.07 -10.47 -3.73
C LYS A 61 14.47 -9.13 -4.16
N LEU A 62 13.22 -9.13 -4.63
CA LEU A 62 12.49 -7.91 -4.98
C LEU A 62 12.34 -6.97 -3.78
N LEU A 63 12.12 -7.49 -2.57
CA LEU A 63 12.02 -6.69 -1.34
C LEU A 63 13.33 -6.00 -0.92
N LEU A 64 14.48 -6.45 -1.45
CA LEU A 64 15.78 -5.84 -1.15
C LEU A 64 16.06 -4.56 -1.96
N GLY A 65 15.24 -4.25 -2.97
CA GLY A 65 15.39 -3.06 -3.80
C GLY A 65 14.07 -2.33 -4.01
N LEU A 66 14.12 -1.08 -4.48
CA LEU A 66 12.91 -0.32 -4.81
C LEU A 66 12.21 -0.87 -6.05
N ARG A 67 12.99 -1.34 -7.02
CA ARG A 67 12.52 -1.88 -8.29
C ARG A 67 13.62 -2.70 -8.96
N TRP A 68 13.21 -3.58 -9.86
CA TRP A 68 14.09 -4.45 -10.62
C TRP A 68 13.55 -4.67 -12.03
N THR A 69 14.43 -4.71 -13.02
CA THR A 69 14.09 -5.22 -14.36
C THR A 69 14.20 -6.75 -14.42
N PRO A 70 13.45 -7.42 -15.31
CA PRO A 70 13.60 -8.86 -15.52
C PRO A 70 15.03 -9.29 -15.87
N GLU A 71 15.75 -8.45 -16.62
CA GLU A 71 17.14 -8.70 -17.00
C GLU A 71 18.08 -8.67 -15.78
N GLU A 72 17.96 -7.65 -14.91
CA GLU A 72 18.76 -7.56 -13.67
C GLU A 72 18.48 -8.73 -12.73
N LEU A 73 17.21 -9.13 -12.59
CA LEU A 73 16.82 -10.28 -11.78
C LEU A 73 17.35 -11.59 -12.36
N GLY A 74 17.35 -11.73 -13.70
CA GLY A 74 17.94 -12.88 -14.38
C GLY A 74 19.43 -13.03 -14.07
N ARG A 75 20.18 -11.92 -14.14
CA ARG A 75 21.61 -11.90 -13.81
C ARG A 75 21.90 -12.22 -12.35
N GLU A 76 21.13 -11.66 -11.42
CA GLU A 76 21.34 -11.86 -9.97
C GLU A 76 20.89 -13.24 -9.46
N LEU A 77 19.87 -13.83 -10.09
CA LEU A 77 19.35 -15.14 -9.68
C LEU A 77 19.94 -16.30 -10.49
N ASP A 78 20.85 -16.01 -11.42
CA ASP A 78 21.42 -16.96 -12.40
C ASP A 78 20.30 -17.74 -13.14
N ARG A 79 19.35 -16.98 -13.70
CA ARG A 79 18.18 -17.52 -14.42
C ARG A 79 18.01 -16.84 -15.77
N ARG A 80 17.39 -17.57 -16.70
CA ARG A 80 16.98 -16.99 -17.98
C ARG A 80 15.88 -15.96 -17.76
N GLU A 81 15.95 -14.85 -18.49
CA GLU A 81 14.98 -13.76 -18.41
C GLU A 81 13.54 -14.26 -18.63
N SER A 82 13.32 -15.18 -19.58
CA SER A 82 11.99 -15.77 -19.82
C SER A 82 11.44 -16.58 -18.64
N GLU A 83 12.30 -17.23 -17.85
CA GLU A 83 11.88 -17.91 -16.61
C GLU A 83 11.52 -16.88 -15.54
N VAL A 84 12.28 -15.80 -15.43
CA VAL A 84 12.02 -14.70 -14.48
C VAL A 84 10.71 -13.99 -14.79
N ILE A 85 10.43 -13.70 -16.07
CA ILE A 85 9.16 -13.09 -16.50
C ILE A 85 7.98 -13.99 -16.10
N CYS A 86 8.07 -15.29 -16.36
CA CYS A 86 7.01 -16.24 -15.99
C CYS A 86 6.76 -16.28 -14.47
N LEU A 87 7.83 -16.23 -13.66
CA LEU A 87 7.72 -16.15 -12.21
C LEU A 87 7.13 -14.81 -11.74
N ILE A 88 7.52 -13.69 -12.38
CA ILE A 88 6.94 -12.37 -12.10
C ILE A 88 5.44 -12.40 -12.38
N ASP A 89 5.02 -12.92 -13.53
CA ASP A 89 3.60 -12.96 -13.91
C ASP A 89 2.77 -13.76 -12.88
N GLY A 90 3.27 -14.92 -12.43
CA GLY A 90 2.62 -15.67 -11.35
C GLY A 90 2.54 -14.89 -10.03
N LEU A 91 3.60 -14.17 -9.64
CA LEU A 91 3.58 -13.32 -8.45
C LEU A 91 2.66 -12.09 -8.61
N ARG A 92 2.49 -11.56 -9.84
CA ARG A 92 1.57 -10.46 -10.15
C ARG A 92 0.12 -10.89 -10.04
N GLU A 93 -0.23 -12.08 -10.55
CA GLU A 93 -1.57 -12.67 -10.42
C GLU A 93 -1.98 -12.83 -8.94
N GLU A 94 -1.02 -13.21 -8.10
CA GLU A 94 -1.22 -13.35 -6.66
C GLU A 94 -1.17 -12.02 -5.89
N GLY A 95 -0.75 -10.93 -6.55
CA GLY A 95 -0.69 -9.58 -5.99
C GLY A 95 0.53 -9.32 -5.10
N LEU A 96 1.60 -10.12 -5.23
CA LEU A 96 2.87 -9.91 -4.53
C LEU A 96 3.80 -8.95 -5.27
N VAL A 97 3.61 -8.78 -6.58
CA VAL A 97 4.45 -7.94 -7.44
C VAL A 97 3.57 -7.02 -8.28
N VAL A 98 4.03 -5.80 -8.49
CA VAL A 98 3.39 -4.81 -9.37
C VAL A 98 4.43 -4.16 -10.27
N ALA A 99 3.99 -3.54 -11.37
CA ALA A 99 4.86 -2.73 -12.21
C ALA A 99 5.39 -1.52 -11.42
N SER A 100 6.60 -1.08 -11.74
CA SER A 100 7.18 0.16 -11.21
C SER A 100 6.47 1.36 -11.82
N GLY A 101 6.12 2.33 -10.98
CA GLY A 101 5.52 3.59 -11.44
C GLY A 101 6.54 4.59 -11.97
N ASP A 102 7.83 4.32 -11.73
CA ASP A 102 8.96 5.19 -12.08
C ASP A 102 9.70 4.72 -13.34
N VAL A 103 9.82 3.41 -13.57
CA VAL A 103 10.57 2.84 -14.71
C VAL A 103 9.70 1.84 -15.49
N PRO A 104 9.34 2.15 -16.75
CA PRO A 104 8.61 1.22 -17.60
C PRO A 104 9.32 -0.13 -17.74
N GLY A 105 8.58 -1.23 -17.58
CA GLY A 105 9.11 -2.60 -17.67
C GLY A 105 9.87 -3.09 -16.43
N ALA A 106 10.08 -2.24 -15.42
CA ALA A 106 10.56 -2.67 -14.12
C ALA A 106 9.40 -3.07 -13.19
N TYR A 107 9.72 -3.84 -12.16
CA TYR A 107 8.78 -4.38 -11.19
C TYR A 107 9.24 -4.10 -9.77
N ARG A 108 8.28 -3.95 -8.86
CA ARG A 108 8.53 -3.84 -7.42
C ARG A 108 7.71 -4.87 -6.64
N ALA A 109 8.23 -5.26 -5.49
CA ALA A 109 7.44 -6.02 -4.53
C ALA A 109 6.37 -5.13 -3.88
N VAL A 110 5.19 -5.71 -3.66
CA VAL A 110 4.20 -5.17 -2.73
C VAL A 110 4.64 -5.54 -1.31
N GLU A 111 4.51 -4.60 -0.38
CA GLU A 111 4.95 -4.81 1.00
C GLU A 111 4.30 -6.04 1.66
N PRO A 112 5.08 -6.85 2.42
CA PRO A 112 4.60 -8.14 2.94
C PRO A 112 3.38 -8.01 3.85
N CYS A 113 3.27 -6.90 4.59
CA CYS A 113 2.14 -6.59 5.46
C CYS A 113 0.82 -6.46 4.69
N VAL A 114 0.87 -6.14 3.39
CA VAL A 114 -0.30 -6.03 2.50
C VAL A 114 -0.47 -7.30 1.66
N ALA A 115 0.62 -7.80 1.07
CA ALA A 115 0.59 -8.88 0.08
C ALA A 115 0.28 -10.26 0.69
N LEU A 116 0.97 -10.62 1.78
CA LEU A 116 0.86 -11.98 2.35
C LEU A 116 -0.50 -12.27 2.99
N PRO A 117 -1.17 -11.32 3.68
CA PRO A 117 -2.53 -11.54 4.15
C PRO A 117 -3.51 -11.73 2.99
N ALA A 118 -3.33 -11.00 1.88
CA ALA A 118 -4.13 -11.18 0.68
C ALA A 118 -3.95 -12.59 0.08
N LEU A 119 -2.69 -13.05 -0.01
CA LEU A 119 -2.35 -14.41 -0.46
C LEU A 119 -3.00 -15.48 0.42
N LEU A 120 -2.88 -15.34 1.75
CA LEU A 120 -3.51 -16.23 2.72
C LEU A 120 -5.02 -16.29 2.52
N SER A 121 -5.66 -15.14 2.30
CA SER A 121 -7.09 -15.10 2.04
C SER A 121 -7.50 -15.86 0.77
N ARG A 122 -6.82 -15.59 -0.36
CA ARG A 122 -7.11 -16.25 -1.64
C ARG A 122 -6.92 -17.77 -1.57
N ARG A 123 -5.93 -18.24 -0.79
CA ARG A 123 -5.57 -19.66 -0.73
C ARG A 123 -6.22 -20.45 0.41
N MET A 124 -7.03 -19.83 1.27
CA MET A 124 -7.74 -20.52 2.38
C MET A 124 -8.60 -21.72 1.92
N HIS A 125 -9.12 -21.68 0.69
CA HIS A 125 -9.93 -22.75 0.10
C HIS A 125 -9.29 -23.44 -1.12
N ALA A 126 -7.98 -23.26 -1.34
CA ALA A 126 -7.23 -23.90 -2.42
C ALA A 126 -6.44 -25.12 -1.90
N PRO A 127 -7.02 -26.33 -1.85
CA PRO A 127 -6.41 -27.49 -1.21
C PRO A 127 -5.17 -28.04 -1.93
N GLN A 128 -4.93 -27.65 -3.18
CA GLN A 128 -3.86 -28.21 -4.03
C GLN A 128 -2.55 -27.41 -3.98
N MET A 129 -2.53 -26.24 -3.33
CA MET A 129 -1.35 -25.37 -3.27
C MET A 129 -0.69 -25.42 -1.89
N ALA A 130 0.61 -25.07 -1.83
CA ALA A 130 1.31 -24.87 -0.58
C ALA A 130 0.57 -23.81 0.25
N GLN A 131 0.01 -24.21 1.39
CA GLN A 131 -0.79 -23.31 2.19
C GLN A 131 0.10 -22.35 2.98
N PRO A 132 -0.11 -21.03 2.85
CA PRO A 132 0.53 -20.06 3.73
C PRO A 132 0.13 -20.34 5.18
N ARG A 133 1.11 -20.36 6.09
CA ARG A 133 0.85 -20.46 7.53
C ARG A 133 0.82 -19.08 8.14
N ALA A 134 -0.24 -18.75 8.88
CA ALA A 134 -0.38 -17.45 9.53
C ALA A 134 0.83 -17.07 10.40
N ALA A 135 1.36 -18.00 11.20
CA ALA A 135 2.53 -17.75 12.04
C ALA A 135 3.82 -17.49 11.25
N ALA A 136 3.95 -18.08 10.05
CA ALA A 136 5.07 -17.81 9.16
C ALA A 136 4.96 -16.41 8.54
N ILE A 137 3.76 -16.05 8.07
CA ILE A 137 3.46 -14.70 7.56
C ILE A 137 3.75 -13.65 8.63
N GLU A 138 3.23 -13.83 9.84
CA GLU A 138 3.42 -12.88 10.94
C GLU A 138 4.91 -12.67 11.24
N ARG A 139 5.70 -13.77 11.34
CA ARG A 139 7.15 -13.68 11.54
C ARG A 139 7.85 -12.97 10.40
N PHE A 140 7.49 -13.29 9.16
CA PHE A 140 8.10 -12.68 7.97
C PHE A 140 7.83 -11.17 7.93
N VAL A 141 6.57 -10.75 8.12
CA VAL A 141 6.19 -9.34 8.15
C VAL A 141 6.95 -8.60 9.25
N LYS A 142 6.97 -9.14 10.48
CA LYS A 142 7.68 -8.50 11.59
C LYS A 142 9.18 -8.37 11.34
N LEU A 143 9.82 -9.39 10.78
CA LEU A 143 11.25 -9.36 10.48
C LEU A 143 11.57 -8.34 9.38
N HIS A 144 10.75 -8.29 8.34
CA HIS A 144 10.89 -7.32 7.24
C HIS A 144 10.71 -5.87 7.73
N GLU A 145 9.66 -5.61 8.51
CA GLU A 145 9.40 -4.29 9.11
C GLU A 145 10.55 -3.88 10.04
N TYR A 146 11.00 -4.77 10.92
CA TYR A 146 12.13 -4.50 11.83
C TYR A 146 13.42 -4.16 11.07
N THR A 147 13.71 -4.90 10.00
CA THR A 147 14.90 -4.67 9.18
C THR A 147 14.81 -3.33 8.46
N THR A 148 13.64 -2.99 7.92
CA THR A 148 13.51 -1.76 7.14
C THR A 148 13.42 -0.51 8.01
N ASP A 149 12.72 -0.56 9.14
CA ASP A 149 12.61 0.59 10.07
C ASP A 149 13.96 1.02 10.64
N ARG A 150 14.93 0.09 10.75
CA ARG A 150 16.32 0.41 11.14
C ARG A 150 17.10 1.14 10.05
N VAL A 151 16.78 0.86 8.79
CA VAL A 151 17.48 1.43 7.64
C VAL A 151 16.90 2.79 7.27
N SER A 152 15.58 2.98 7.40
CA SER A 152 14.90 4.27 7.22
C SER A 152 13.46 4.26 7.75
N ARG A 153 13.05 5.31 8.47
CA ARG A 153 11.64 5.70 8.61
C ARG A 153 11.37 6.83 7.60
N PRO A 154 11.01 6.53 6.34
CA PRO A 154 10.73 7.59 5.39
C PRO A 154 9.48 8.34 5.85
N ASP A 155 9.68 9.50 6.48
CA ASP A 155 8.60 10.49 6.64
C ASP A 155 8.31 11.20 5.31
N SER A 156 9.04 10.82 4.27
CA SER A 156 8.85 11.24 2.89
C SER A 156 9.27 10.15 1.91
N GLY A 157 8.55 10.01 0.80
CA GLY A 157 9.00 9.30 -0.40
C GLY A 157 9.44 10.30 -1.46
N HIS A 158 10.46 9.97 -2.24
CA HIS A 158 11.00 10.82 -3.32
C HIS A 158 10.86 10.18 -4.71
N SER A 159 10.15 9.07 -4.79
CA SER A 159 9.72 8.45 -6.04
C SER A 159 8.29 7.90 -5.92
N ARG A 160 7.69 7.49 -7.04
CA ARG A 160 6.37 6.84 -7.03
C ARG A 160 6.42 5.48 -6.33
N ASP A 161 7.49 4.73 -6.55
CA ASP A 161 7.71 3.43 -5.89
C ASP A 161 7.93 3.59 -4.38
N GLU A 162 8.75 4.55 -3.94
CA GLU A 162 8.93 4.84 -2.50
C GLU A 162 7.63 5.29 -1.85
N THR A 163 6.87 6.16 -2.53
CA THR A 163 5.56 6.62 -2.07
C THR A 163 4.61 5.45 -1.91
N ALA A 164 4.62 4.48 -2.82
CA ALA A 164 3.80 3.29 -2.73
C ALA A 164 4.13 2.44 -1.51
N THR A 165 5.42 2.11 -1.33
CA THR A 165 5.90 1.35 -0.17
C THR A 165 5.54 2.05 1.14
N LEU A 166 5.70 3.38 1.19
CA LEU A 166 5.32 4.19 2.35
C LEU A 166 3.82 4.07 2.65
N VAL A 167 2.96 4.26 1.65
CA VAL A 167 1.51 4.19 1.80
C VAL A 167 1.05 2.78 2.20
N GLU A 168 1.61 1.73 1.58
CA GLU A 168 1.31 0.33 1.91
C GLU A 168 1.57 0.02 3.38
N ARG A 169 2.72 0.44 3.93
CA ARG A 169 3.06 0.25 5.35
C ARG A 169 2.16 1.03 6.30
N LEU A 170 1.79 2.25 5.93
CA LEU A 170 0.95 3.09 6.77
C LEU A 170 -0.49 2.56 6.83
N ILE A 171 -1.05 2.14 5.69
CA ILE A 171 -2.42 1.64 5.61
C ILE A 171 -2.55 0.23 6.21
N ALA A 172 -1.48 -0.56 6.23
CA ALA A 172 -1.49 -1.83 6.95
C ALA A 172 -1.84 -1.69 8.45
N ARG A 173 -1.73 -0.48 9.00
CA ARG A 173 -2.08 -0.15 10.39
C ARG A 173 -3.45 0.53 10.54
N ALA A 174 -4.19 0.75 9.45
CA ALA A 174 -5.51 1.38 9.48
C ALA A 174 -6.55 0.49 10.17
N GLU A 175 -7.37 1.08 11.04
CA GLU A 175 -8.41 0.36 11.81
C GLU A 175 -9.83 0.88 11.55
N ARG A 176 -10.01 2.14 11.18
CA ARG A 176 -11.32 2.82 11.14
C ARG A 176 -11.70 3.24 9.74
N ASP A 177 -10.92 4.13 9.14
CA ASP A 177 -11.26 4.72 7.85
C ASP A 177 -10.03 5.19 7.05
N VAL A 178 -10.13 5.02 5.74
CA VAL A 178 -9.11 5.49 4.79
C VAL A 178 -9.78 6.37 3.75
N ILE A 179 -9.34 7.62 3.67
CA ILE A 179 -9.90 8.62 2.75
C ILE A 179 -8.88 8.94 1.67
N PHE A 180 -9.24 8.67 0.42
CA PHE A 180 -8.45 9.04 -0.75
C PHE A 180 -8.93 10.37 -1.33
N LEU A 181 -8.03 11.34 -1.46
CA LEU A 181 -8.24 12.59 -2.18
C LEU A 181 -7.55 12.49 -3.54
N VAL A 182 -8.34 12.30 -4.59
CA VAL A 182 -7.86 12.03 -5.95
C VAL A 182 -8.15 13.23 -6.86
N PRO A 183 -7.25 14.23 -6.91
CA PRO A 183 -7.34 15.26 -7.94
C PRO A 183 -7.10 14.63 -9.32
N GLY A 184 -7.66 15.24 -10.35
CA GLY A 184 -7.33 14.88 -11.73
C GLY A 184 -5.91 15.28 -12.08
N GLY A 185 -5.37 14.70 -13.15
CA GLY A 185 -4.12 15.16 -13.73
C GLY A 185 -4.26 16.58 -14.27
N SER A 186 -3.16 17.34 -14.25
CA SER A 186 -3.06 18.58 -15.03
C SER A 186 -3.04 18.24 -16.52
N PRO A 187 -3.76 18.99 -17.39
CA PRO A 187 -3.71 18.80 -18.85
C PRO A 187 -2.28 18.89 -19.43
N ASP A 188 -1.40 19.65 -18.76
CA ASP A 188 -0.06 20.00 -19.22
C ASP A 188 1.07 19.25 -18.47
N GLY A 189 0.72 18.36 -17.53
CA GLY A 189 1.69 17.47 -16.89
C GLY A 189 2.13 16.35 -17.85
N PRO A 190 3.32 15.75 -17.69
CA PRO A 190 3.70 14.56 -18.46
C PRO A 190 2.58 13.54 -18.32
N GLY A 191 1.89 13.32 -19.45
CA GLY A 191 0.56 12.76 -19.48
C GLY A 191 0.44 11.46 -18.71
N ASP A 192 -0.75 11.22 -18.19
CA ASP A 192 -1.24 9.90 -17.79
C ASP A 192 -1.32 8.98 -19.03
N VAL A 193 -0.17 8.63 -19.61
CA VAL A 193 -0.09 7.77 -20.79
C VAL A 193 -0.37 6.31 -20.42
N ASP A 194 -0.13 5.92 -19.16
CA ASP A 194 -0.15 4.50 -18.77
C ASP A 194 -1.18 4.11 -17.69
N GLY A 195 -2.10 4.98 -17.27
CA GLY A 195 -3.08 4.58 -16.23
C GLY A 195 -2.46 4.22 -14.86
N SER A 196 -1.15 4.42 -14.68
CA SER A 196 -0.37 4.08 -13.48
C SER A 196 -0.64 4.97 -12.26
N CYS A 197 -1.55 5.94 -12.39
CA CYS A 197 -2.00 6.83 -11.31
C CYS A 197 -2.69 6.07 -10.15
N PHE A 198 -3.17 4.86 -10.41
CA PHE A 198 -3.98 4.06 -9.51
C PHE A 198 -3.39 2.68 -9.21
N GLU A 199 -2.24 2.32 -9.77
CA GLU A 199 -1.66 0.98 -9.58
C GLU A 199 -1.28 0.68 -8.13
N LEU A 200 -1.05 1.72 -7.34
CA LEU A 200 -0.82 1.61 -5.90
C LEU A 200 -2.07 1.14 -5.14
N SER A 201 -3.25 1.38 -5.71
CA SER A 201 -4.48 1.37 -4.93
C SER A 201 -5.12 -0.01 -4.76
N LYS A 202 -4.92 -0.96 -5.69
CA LYS A 202 -5.65 -2.24 -5.63
C LYS A 202 -5.28 -3.04 -4.37
N PRO A 203 -3.99 -3.35 -4.10
CA PRO A 203 -3.62 -4.07 -2.88
C PRO A 203 -4.01 -3.31 -1.60
N ILE A 204 -3.87 -1.99 -1.63
CA ILE A 204 -4.16 -1.09 -0.52
C ILE A 204 -5.66 -1.07 -0.16
N ILE A 205 -6.54 -0.89 -1.15
CA ILE A 205 -7.99 -0.84 -0.97
C ILE A 205 -8.52 -2.19 -0.55
N ASP A 206 -8.03 -3.23 -1.21
CA ASP A 206 -8.33 -4.63 -0.92
C ASP A 206 -8.00 -4.97 0.55
N MET A 207 -6.82 -4.56 1.02
CA MET A 207 -6.38 -4.70 2.41
C MET A 207 -7.23 -3.88 3.40
N SER A 208 -7.48 -2.60 3.11
CA SER A 208 -8.26 -1.71 3.99
C SER A 208 -9.65 -2.27 4.25
N LEU A 209 -10.34 -2.68 3.18
CA LEU A 209 -11.68 -3.26 3.25
C LEU A 209 -11.69 -4.68 3.86
N ARG A 210 -10.60 -5.45 3.73
CA ARG A 210 -10.43 -6.74 4.42
C ARG A 210 -10.42 -6.58 5.94
N ARG A 211 -9.72 -5.57 6.44
CA ARG A 211 -9.69 -5.22 7.88
C ARG A 211 -10.96 -4.55 8.39
N GLY A 212 -11.96 -4.38 7.52
CA GLY A 212 -13.22 -3.72 7.88
C GLY A 212 -13.14 -2.19 7.96
N ALA A 213 -12.03 -1.57 7.55
CA ALA A 213 -11.93 -0.12 7.49
C ALA A 213 -12.88 0.43 6.42
N THR A 214 -13.49 1.59 6.71
CA THR A 214 -14.33 2.30 5.74
C THR A 214 -13.45 3.00 4.72
N VAL A 215 -13.50 2.57 3.47
CA VAL A 215 -12.79 3.25 2.38
C VAL A 215 -13.69 4.33 1.77
N ARG A 216 -13.27 5.59 1.89
CA ARG A 216 -13.89 6.77 1.29
C ARG A 216 -12.99 7.32 0.20
N SER A 217 -13.55 7.78 -0.91
CA SER A 217 -12.75 8.35 -1.99
C SER A 217 -13.45 9.54 -2.64
N LEU A 218 -12.73 10.65 -2.73
CA LEU A 218 -13.17 11.91 -3.34
C LEU A 218 -12.47 12.10 -4.69
N TRP A 219 -13.27 12.35 -5.72
CA TRP A 219 -12.84 12.42 -7.11
C TRP A 219 -13.24 13.74 -7.76
N THR A 220 -12.38 14.28 -8.61
CA THR A 220 -12.74 15.41 -9.50
C THR A 220 -13.33 14.93 -10.83
N SER A 221 -14.00 15.82 -11.56
CA SER A 221 -14.51 15.51 -12.91
C SER A 221 -13.39 15.09 -13.86
N SER A 222 -12.23 15.75 -13.81
CA SER A 222 -11.09 15.47 -14.68
C SER A 222 -10.48 14.09 -14.41
N ALA A 223 -10.45 13.66 -13.13
CA ALA A 223 -10.03 12.30 -12.80
C ALA A 223 -10.99 11.23 -13.38
N LEU A 224 -12.30 11.50 -13.37
CA LEU A 224 -13.32 10.57 -13.87
C LEU A 224 -13.51 10.61 -15.38
N SER A 225 -13.12 11.68 -16.07
CA SER A 225 -13.17 11.74 -17.53
C SER A 225 -12.13 10.85 -18.19
N HIS A 226 -11.06 10.51 -17.48
CA HIS A 226 -10.03 9.61 -17.99
C HIS A 226 -10.48 8.14 -17.89
N PRO A 227 -10.35 7.31 -18.96
CA PRO A 227 -10.86 5.94 -18.97
C PRO A 227 -10.36 5.08 -17.81
N ALA A 228 -9.05 5.12 -17.50
CA ALA A 228 -8.47 4.36 -16.40
C ALA A 228 -8.99 4.84 -15.03
N GLY A 229 -9.22 6.15 -14.87
CA GLY A 229 -9.81 6.71 -13.64
C GLY A 229 -11.26 6.27 -13.46
N ALA A 230 -12.06 6.29 -14.53
CA ALA A 230 -13.43 5.80 -14.51
C ALA A 230 -13.53 4.30 -14.23
N GLU A 231 -12.69 3.47 -14.86
CA GLU A 231 -12.61 2.03 -14.61
C GLU A 231 -12.22 1.74 -13.17
N HIS A 232 -11.20 2.43 -12.67
CA HIS A 232 -10.75 2.27 -11.30
C HIS A 232 -11.82 2.67 -10.28
N ALA A 233 -12.50 3.80 -10.49
CA ALA A 233 -13.61 4.24 -9.66
C ALA A 233 -14.75 3.21 -9.61
N ARG A 234 -15.12 2.61 -10.76
CA ARG A 234 -16.10 1.52 -10.81
C ARG A 234 -15.63 0.30 -10.01
N TRP A 235 -14.38 -0.12 -10.21
CA TRP A 235 -13.80 -1.23 -9.46
C TRP A 235 -13.84 -0.99 -7.95
N MET A 236 -13.49 0.21 -7.48
CA MET A 236 -13.55 0.56 -6.05
C MET A 236 -14.97 0.50 -5.51
N ALA A 237 -15.94 1.03 -6.25
CA ALA A 237 -17.35 0.96 -5.87
C ALA A 237 -17.83 -0.50 -5.78
N ASP A 238 -17.41 -1.36 -6.71
CA ASP A 238 -17.72 -2.80 -6.69
C ASP A 238 -17.07 -3.54 -5.51
N GLN A 239 -15.93 -3.05 -4.99
CA GLN A 239 -15.32 -3.56 -3.76
C GLN A 239 -16.06 -3.09 -2.48
N GLY A 240 -16.96 -2.12 -2.59
CA GLY A 240 -17.71 -1.55 -1.47
C GLY A 240 -17.11 -0.26 -0.90
N ALA A 241 -16.16 0.38 -1.60
CA ALA A 241 -15.72 1.72 -1.23
C ALA A 241 -16.82 2.76 -1.50
N GLN A 242 -16.87 3.80 -0.68
CA GLN A 242 -17.79 4.91 -0.85
C GLN A 242 -17.12 5.99 -1.70
N LEU A 243 -17.72 6.31 -2.84
CA LEU A 243 -17.16 7.26 -3.79
C LEU A 243 -18.03 8.50 -3.90
N ARG A 244 -17.39 9.67 -3.85
CA ARG A 244 -18.05 10.96 -4.09
C ARG A 244 -17.26 11.78 -5.09
N HIS A 245 -18.01 12.53 -5.88
CA HIS A 245 -17.50 13.50 -6.84
C HIS A 245 -17.56 14.92 -6.25
N VAL A 246 -16.51 15.70 -6.48
CA VAL A 246 -16.38 17.10 -6.06
C VAL A 246 -15.83 17.94 -7.22
N GLY A 247 -16.14 19.24 -7.23
CA GLY A 247 -15.73 20.12 -8.33
C GLY A 247 -14.21 20.35 -8.40
N SER A 248 -13.53 20.45 -7.25
CA SER A 248 -12.07 20.63 -7.19
C SER A 248 -11.49 19.96 -5.94
N LEU A 249 -10.23 19.53 -6.07
CA LEU A 249 -9.42 19.00 -4.97
C LEU A 249 -8.08 19.75 -4.98
N PRO A 250 -7.78 20.58 -3.97
CA PRO A 250 -6.56 21.38 -3.96
C PRO A 250 -5.31 20.56 -3.58
N VAL A 251 -5.50 19.31 -3.12
CA VAL A 251 -4.42 18.43 -2.65
C VAL A 251 -4.68 17.00 -3.08
N ARG A 252 -3.60 16.28 -3.41
CA ARG A 252 -3.58 14.82 -3.46
C ARG A 252 -3.12 14.30 -2.11
N ALA A 253 -3.95 13.52 -1.43
CA ALA A 253 -3.58 12.96 -0.14
C ALA A 253 -4.36 11.68 0.17
N ILE A 254 -3.81 10.88 1.07
CA ILE A 254 -4.47 9.73 1.67
C ILE A 254 -4.50 9.96 3.17
N VAL A 255 -5.69 10.05 3.76
CA VAL A 255 -5.89 10.19 5.21
C VAL A 255 -6.19 8.82 5.78
N VAL A 256 -5.56 8.48 6.90
CA VAL A 256 -5.73 7.19 7.58
C VAL A 256 -6.14 7.45 9.03
N ASP A 257 -7.32 6.94 9.40
CA ASP A 257 -7.96 7.02 10.72
C ASP A 257 -8.12 8.44 11.30
N GLY A 258 -7.91 9.47 10.48
CA GLY A 258 -7.82 10.86 10.90
C GLY A 258 -6.56 11.19 11.73
N GLU A 259 -5.66 10.23 11.93
CA GLU A 259 -4.47 10.36 12.81
C GLU A 259 -3.17 10.60 12.03
N LEU A 260 -3.17 10.27 10.73
CA LEU A 260 -2.08 10.56 9.82
C LEU A 260 -2.61 10.81 8.42
N ALA A 261 -1.80 11.49 7.62
CA ALA A 261 -2.04 11.59 6.19
C ALA A 261 -0.74 11.52 5.40
N VAL A 262 -0.82 10.98 4.19
CA VAL A 262 0.25 11.05 3.20
C VAL A 262 -0.16 12.05 2.15
N GLN A 263 0.48 13.22 2.14
CA GLN A 263 0.27 14.22 1.10
C GLN A 263 1.24 13.95 -0.04
N ILE A 264 0.73 13.87 -1.26
CA ILE A 264 1.49 13.54 -2.46
C ILE A 264 1.55 14.81 -3.33
N SER A 265 2.73 15.10 -3.87
CA SER A 265 2.92 16.20 -4.82
C SER A 265 2.12 15.96 -6.11
N GLU A 266 1.89 17.03 -6.86
CA GLU A 266 1.10 16.97 -8.09
C GLU A 266 1.74 16.07 -9.17
N ASP A 267 3.06 16.12 -9.28
CA ASP A 267 3.87 15.27 -10.16
C ASP A 267 4.01 13.81 -9.66
N ARG A 268 3.48 13.50 -8.46
CA ARG A 268 3.48 12.19 -7.79
C ARG A 268 4.86 11.66 -7.43
N THR A 269 5.90 12.49 -7.46
CA THR A 269 7.27 12.07 -7.14
C THR A 269 7.57 12.18 -5.66
N VAL A 270 6.97 13.15 -4.96
CA VAL A 270 7.24 13.41 -3.55
C VAL A 270 6.01 13.12 -2.71
N ALA A 271 6.14 12.24 -1.73
CA ALA A 271 5.15 12.06 -0.67
C ALA A 271 5.71 12.55 0.66
N ARG A 272 4.84 13.10 1.51
CA ARG A 272 5.18 13.51 2.87
C ARG A 272 4.14 12.98 3.84
N VAL A 273 4.60 12.37 4.93
CA VAL A 273 3.72 11.99 6.03
C VAL A 273 3.47 13.20 6.93
N VAL A 274 2.21 13.50 7.13
CA VAL A 274 1.71 14.54 8.04
C VAL A 274 1.11 13.84 9.25
N ARG A 275 1.65 14.09 10.44
CA ARG A 275 1.17 13.54 11.71
C ARG A 275 0.92 14.65 12.71
N GLY A 276 -0.25 14.62 13.36
CA GLY A 276 -0.62 15.56 14.41
C GLY A 276 -0.63 17.04 13.99
N GLY A 277 -1.08 17.88 14.92
CA GLY A 277 -1.07 19.34 14.80
C GLY A 277 -1.92 19.91 13.66
N GLY A 278 -1.81 21.22 13.47
CA GLY A 278 -2.71 21.98 12.59
C GLY A 278 -2.68 21.56 11.11
N GLY A 279 -1.61 20.91 10.64
CA GLY A 279 -1.53 20.40 9.27
C GLY A 279 -2.53 19.28 9.01
N LEU A 280 -2.56 18.29 9.91
CA LEU A 280 -3.48 17.16 9.84
C LEU A 280 -4.93 17.62 10.12
N GLU A 281 -5.13 18.47 11.13
CA GLU A 281 -6.46 19.01 11.46
C GLU A 281 -7.11 19.72 10.26
N ARG A 282 -6.33 20.55 9.55
CA ARG A 282 -6.81 21.23 8.33
C ARG A 282 -7.15 20.24 7.22
N LEU A 283 -6.36 19.18 7.04
CA LEU A 283 -6.61 18.18 6.00
C LEU A 283 -7.84 17.34 6.31
N ASN A 284 -8.04 16.95 7.57
CA ASN A 284 -9.25 16.26 8.03
C ASN A 284 -10.48 17.14 7.83
N ALA A 285 -10.43 18.40 8.27
CA ALA A 285 -11.52 19.36 8.08
C ALA A 285 -11.86 19.57 6.60
N LEU A 286 -10.83 19.67 5.73
CA LEU A 286 -11.01 19.75 4.28
C LEU A 286 -11.68 18.49 3.72
N ALA A 287 -11.19 17.31 4.10
CA ALA A 287 -11.72 16.03 3.64
C ALA A 287 -13.19 15.87 4.04
N ASP A 288 -13.54 16.20 5.29
CA ASP A 288 -14.91 16.13 5.79
C ASP A 288 -15.83 17.15 5.11
N GLN A 289 -15.38 18.39 4.94
CA GLN A 289 -16.15 19.42 4.24
C GLN A 289 -16.44 19.00 2.79
N LEU A 290 -15.43 18.51 2.07
CA LEU A 290 -15.58 18.02 0.71
C LEU A 290 -16.46 16.78 0.64
N TRP A 291 -16.35 15.88 1.62
CA TRP A 291 -17.20 14.70 1.73
C TRP A 291 -18.68 15.08 1.83
N GLN A 292 -19.02 16.01 2.73
CA GLN A 292 -20.41 16.46 2.90
C GLN A 292 -20.98 17.13 1.65
N ARG A 293 -20.16 17.88 0.91
CA ARG A 293 -20.57 18.59 -0.32
C ARG A 293 -20.56 17.71 -1.57
N GLY A 294 -19.81 16.62 -1.54
CA GLY A 294 -19.61 15.74 -2.69
C GLY A 294 -20.87 14.97 -3.06
N VAL A 295 -21.08 14.77 -4.36
CA VAL A 295 -22.20 14.00 -4.91
C VAL A 295 -21.80 12.54 -5.00
N GLY A 296 -22.61 11.63 -4.46
CA GLY A 296 -22.35 10.20 -4.52
C GLY A 296 -22.26 9.68 -5.96
N LEU A 297 -21.18 8.98 -6.27
CA LEU A 297 -21.04 8.29 -7.55
C LEU A 297 -21.92 7.03 -7.51
N ARG A 298 -23.03 7.04 -8.26
CA ARG A 298 -23.90 5.87 -8.38
C ARG A 298 -23.19 4.81 -9.23
N SER A 299 -23.11 3.57 -8.73
CA SER A 299 -22.74 2.45 -9.59
C SER A 299 -23.81 2.31 -10.69
N PRO A 300 -23.43 2.14 -11.97
CA PRO A 300 -24.38 1.95 -13.08
C PRO A 300 -25.32 0.75 -12.89
N ALA A 301 -24.96 -0.20 -12.02
CA ALA A 301 -25.87 -1.23 -11.56
C ALA A 301 -26.76 -0.67 -10.44
N GLY A 302 -28.00 -0.30 -10.78
CA GLY A 302 -29.08 0.02 -9.84
C GLY A 302 -29.54 -1.16 -8.99
N ARG A 303 -28.62 -2.03 -8.55
CA ARG A 303 -28.87 -3.05 -7.53
C ARG A 303 -28.57 -2.40 -6.20
N ALA A 304 -29.56 -2.33 -5.32
CA ALA A 304 -29.33 -2.11 -3.91
C ALA A 304 -28.11 -2.95 -3.50
N VAL A 305 -27.11 -2.30 -2.89
CA VAL A 305 -25.88 -2.93 -2.39
C VAL A 305 -26.31 -4.14 -1.55
N SER A 306 -26.32 -5.32 -2.17
CA SER A 306 -26.68 -6.54 -1.47
C SER A 306 -25.48 -6.87 -0.60
N THR A 307 -25.59 -6.53 0.68
CA THR A 307 -24.91 -7.17 1.82
C THR A 307 -23.59 -7.86 1.47
N GLY A 308 -22.52 -7.08 1.50
CA GLY A 308 -21.16 -7.58 1.65
C GLY A 308 -20.34 -7.55 0.36
N PRO A 309 -19.06 -7.15 0.46
CA PRO A 309 -18.12 -7.20 -0.66
C PRO A 309 -18.00 -8.61 -1.26
N ARG A 310 -17.49 -8.71 -2.50
CA ARG A 310 -17.06 -9.95 -3.18
C ARG A 310 -15.83 -10.57 -2.49
N ARG A 311 -15.84 -10.65 -1.15
CA ARG A 311 -14.79 -11.23 -0.32
C ARG A 311 -14.94 -12.74 -0.29
N PRO A 312 -13.84 -13.47 -0.10
CA PRO A 312 -13.91 -14.89 0.21
C PRO A 312 -14.84 -15.12 1.40
N ARG A 313 -15.73 -16.10 1.27
CA ARG A 313 -16.72 -16.43 2.29
C ARG A 313 -16.09 -16.76 3.66
N SER A 314 -14.86 -17.29 3.67
CA SER A 314 -14.05 -17.53 4.88
C SER A 314 -13.84 -16.28 5.70
N GLU A 315 -13.53 -15.13 5.07
CA GLU A 315 -13.34 -13.88 5.80
C GLU A 315 -14.63 -13.42 6.47
N THR A 316 -15.75 -13.51 5.76
CA THR A 316 -17.06 -13.16 6.33
C THR A 316 -17.39 -14.06 7.52
N VAL A 317 -17.15 -15.37 7.42
CA VAL A 317 -17.32 -16.30 8.53
C VAL A 317 -16.41 -15.95 9.71
N LEU A 318 -15.13 -15.62 9.47
CA LEU A 318 -14.18 -15.22 10.52
C LEU A 318 -14.60 -13.92 11.23
N ARG A 319 -15.10 -12.92 10.50
CA ARG A 319 -15.63 -11.68 11.10
C ARG A 319 -16.84 -11.94 11.97
N LEU A 320 -17.81 -12.71 11.46
CA LEU A 320 -19.01 -13.05 12.24
C LEU A 320 -18.68 -13.89 13.48
N LEU A 321 -17.68 -14.77 13.41
CA LEU A 321 -17.15 -15.45 14.60
C LEU A 321 -16.51 -14.48 15.59
N ALA A 322 -15.75 -13.49 15.11
CA ALA A 322 -15.14 -12.46 15.96
C ALA A 322 -16.18 -11.54 16.61
N GLU A 323 -17.34 -11.33 15.97
CA GLU A 323 -18.53 -10.67 16.53
C GLU A 323 -19.27 -11.56 17.56
N GLY A 324 -18.86 -12.81 17.74
CA GLY A 324 -19.45 -13.73 18.73
C GLY A 324 -20.66 -14.53 18.24
N LEU A 325 -20.94 -14.55 16.93
CA LEU A 325 -22.07 -15.32 16.39
C LEU A 325 -21.79 -16.83 16.41
N THR A 326 -22.85 -17.61 16.62
CA THR A 326 -22.82 -19.07 16.53
C THR A 326 -22.89 -19.56 15.09
N ASP A 327 -22.43 -20.79 14.82
CA ASP A 327 -22.50 -21.43 13.49
C ASP A 327 -23.91 -21.33 12.87
N ASP A 328 -24.97 -21.50 13.68
CA ASP A 328 -26.37 -21.41 13.24
C ASP A 328 -26.80 -19.98 12.89
N ALA A 329 -26.36 -19.00 13.66
CA ALA A 329 -26.61 -17.58 13.36
C ALA A 329 -25.88 -17.15 12.07
N ILE A 330 -24.63 -17.61 11.90
CA ILE A 330 -23.84 -17.38 10.70
C ILE A 330 -24.50 -18.05 9.49
N ALA A 331 -24.91 -19.30 9.61
CA ALA A 331 -25.57 -20.06 8.54
C ALA A 331 -26.84 -19.36 8.04
N ARG A 332 -27.68 -18.89 8.98
CA ARG A 332 -28.88 -18.10 8.66
C ARG A 332 -28.53 -16.78 7.96
N ARG A 333 -27.53 -16.04 8.46
CA ARG A 333 -27.11 -14.75 7.88
C ARG A 333 -26.52 -14.91 6.48
N LEU A 334 -25.85 -16.02 6.21
CA LEU A 334 -25.22 -16.33 4.92
C LEU A 334 -26.11 -17.14 3.97
N GLY A 335 -27.34 -17.49 4.38
CA GLY A 335 -28.27 -18.27 3.54
C GLY A 335 -27.75 -19.66 3.16
N CYS A 336 -27.06 -20.35 4.07
CA CYS A 336 -26.42 -21.64 3.78
C CYS A 336 -26.56 -22.64 4.94
N SER A 337 -26.09 -23.88 4.73
CA SER A 337 -26.14 -24.91 5.79
C SER A 337 -25.08 -24.69 6.87
N VAL A 338 -25.38 -25.11 8.09
CA VAL A 338 -24.45 -25.14 9.24
C VAL A 338 -23.21 -25.98 8.92
N ARG A 339 -23.38 -27.09 8.17
CA ARG A 339 -22.27 -27.92 7.69
C ARG A 339 -21.31 -27.12 6.83
N THR A 340 -21.84 -26.29 5.92
CA THR A 340 -21.01 -25.43 5.06
C THR A 340 -20.22 -24.43 5.90
N VAL A 341 -20.87 -23.78 6.87
CA VAL A 341 -20.18 -22.86 7.80
C VAL A 341 -19.08 -23.58 8.59
N ARG A 342 -19.35 -24.78 9.12
CA ARG A 342 -18.34 -25.57 9.84
C ARG A 342 -17.16 -25.96 8.97
N ASN A 343 -17.40 -26.28 7.69
CA ASN A 343 -16.33 -26.54 6.74
C ASN A 343 -15.49 -25.28 6.51
N ASP A 344 -16.11 -24.11 6.35
CA ASP A 344 -15.38 -22.83 6.20
C ASP A 344 -14.52 -22.54 7.44
N ILE A 345 -15.08 -22.76 8.63
CA ILE A 345 -14.35 -22.58 9.90
C ILE A 345 -13.17 -23.56 9.99
N ALA A 346 -13.36 -24.83 9.61
CA ALA A 346 -12.29 -25.82 9.64
C ALA A 346 -11.15 -25.46 8.67
N CYS A 347 -11.47 -25.04 7.44
CA CYS A 347 -10.49 -24.53 6.48
C CYS A 347 -9.74 -23.31 7.02
N ALA A 348 -10.47 -22.33 7.57
CA ALA A 348 -9.87 -21.13 8.15
C ALA A 348 -8.98 -21.46 9.34
N MET A 349 -9.41 -22.33 10.26
CA MET A 349 -8.60 -22.79 11.39
C MET A 349 -7.32 -23.49 10.93
N SER A 350 -7.39 -24.34 9.90
CA SER A 350 -6.22 -25.00 9.32
C SER A 350 -5.22 -23.99 8.75
N ALA A 351 -5.68 -23.05 7.91
CA ALA A 351 -4.83 -22.04 7.29
C ALA A 351 -4.21 -21.08 8.33
N LEU A 352 -4.97 -20.76 9.38
CA LEU A 352 -4.52 -19.93 10.49
C LEU A 352 -3.70 -20.71 11.53
N ASP A 353 -3.55 -22.02 11.37
CA ASP A 353 -2.92 -22.93 12.36
C ASP A 353 -3.55 -22.82 13.77
N ALA A 354 -4.85 -22.52 13.82
CA ALA A 354 -5.59 -22.28 15.05
C ALA A 354 -6.21 -23.58 15.60
N ARG A 355 -6.09 -23.78 16.91
CA ARG A 355 -6.67 -24.91 17.67
C ARG A 355 -8.07 -24.63 18.21
N SER A 356 -8.51 -23.38 18.18
CA SER A 356 -9.87 -22.99 18.58
C SER A 356 -10.39 -21.85 17.69
N ARG A 357 -11.71 -21.69 17.65
CA ARG A 357 -12.38 -20.60 16.90
C ARG A 357 -11.94 -19.22 17.40
N PHE A 358 -11.77 -19.09 18.72
CA PHE A 358 -11.25 -17.88 19.34
C PHE A 358 -9.81 -17.59 18.86
N GLN A 359 -8.95 -18.61 18.87
CA GLN A 359 -7.59 -18.46 18.36
C GLN A 359 -7.56 -18.13 16.86
N ALA A 360 -8.49 -18.67 16.07
CA ALA A 360 -8.62 -18.34 14.65
C ALA A 360 -8.96 -16.85 14.46
N GLY A 361 -9.96 -16.33 15.19
CA GLY A 361 -10.28 -14.90 15.17
C GLY A 361 -9.10 -14.02 15.58
N ALA A 362 -8.41 -14.37 16.67
CA ALA A 362 -7.24 -13.63 17.14
C ALA A 362 -6.10 -13.61 16.11
N ARG A 363 -5.77 -14.77 15.51
CA ARG A 363 -4.73 -14.86 14.48
C ARG A 363 -5.12 -14.13 13.20
N ALA A 364 -6.38 -14.23 12.76
CA ALA A 364 -6.87 -13.51 11.60
C ALA A 364 -6.69 -12.00 11.74
N ARG A 365 -6.95 -11.43 12.93
CA ARG A 365 -6.66 -10.03 13.24
C ARG A 365 -5.16 -9.72 13.23
N GLN A 366 -4.35 -10.59 13.86
CA GLN A 366 -2.89 -10.40 13.92
C GLN A 366 -2.23 -10.37 12.54
N VAL A 367 -2.67 -11.22 11.62
CA VAL A 367 -2.18 -11.20 10.23
C VAL A 367 -2.88 -10.19 9.35
N GLY A 368 -3.87 -9.44 9.84
CA GLY A 368 -4.55 -8.40 9.06
C GLY A 368 -5.57 -8.89 8.04
N LEU A 369 -6.17 -10.06 8.27
CA LEU A 369 -7.25 -10.59 7.43
C LEU A 369 -8.63 -9.99 7.77
N ILE A 370 -8.85 -9.60 9.03
CA ILE A 370 -10.11 -9.06 9.55
C ILE A 370 -9.89 -7.92 10.53
#